data_AF-A0A321LCI6-F1
#
_entry.id   AF-A0A321LCI6-F1
#
_cell.length_a   1.000
_cell.length_b   1.000
_cell.length_c   1.000
_cell.angle_alpha   90.00
_cell.angle_beta   90.00
_cell.angle_gamma   90.00
#
_symmetry.space_group_name_H-M   'P 1'
#
loop_
_entity.id
_entity.type
_entity.pdbx_description
1 polymer ?
#
loop_
_entity_poly.entity_id
_entity_poly.type
_entity_poly.pdbx_seq_one_letter_code
_entity_poly.pdbx_strand_id
1 'polypeptide(L)'
;MRTIKFLTAIALAALMAGCAPSLHPLYTVKDVVFDRSLVGVWVSDDGDGHKDTWTLTKSGGNGYSMVSADDGEPARFEATLLRLNGQLYMDILPAEAPVDNDLYRSVLIRAHTFAKISLEDDVLSMALMDPESLKRLTEGKSSILPQAKLEDGGVLITASTKELQEFVSKHSDDGTLFGEMERFQRARADQ
;
A
#
# COMPACT_ATOMS: atom_id res chain seq x y z
N MET A 1 13.35 -36.66 -17.63
CA MET A 1 13.63 -35.20 -17.70
C MET A 1 12.90 -34.69 -18.94
N ARG A 2 11.95 -33.76 -18.87
CA ARG A 2 12.13 -32.38 -18.40
C ARG A 2 10.83 -31.80 -17.82
N THR A 3 10.80 -31.72 -16.49
CA THR A 3 10.46 -30.54 -15.68
C THR A 3 9.83 -29.33 -16.39
N ILE A 4 8.54 -29.36 -16.74
CA ILE A 4 7.75 -28.14 -17.09
C ILE A 4 6.28 -28.30 -16.66
N LYS A 5 6.01 -28.77 -15.42
CA LYS A 5 4.65 -28.76 -14.84
C LYS A 5 4.59 -28.19 -13.42
N PHE A 6 5.70 -27.68 -12.89
CA PHE A 6 5.76 -27.09 -11.55
C PHE A 6 5.81 -25.55 -11.55
N LEU A 7 6.01 -24.90 -12.70
CA LEU A 7 6.06 -23.43 -12.78
C LEU A 7 4.66 -22.79 -12.74
N THR A 8 3.63 -23.50 -13.21
CA THR A 8 2.26 -22.97 -13.25
C THR A 8 1.56 -22.99 -11.87
N ALA A 9 2.09 -23.75 -10.90
CA ALA A 9 1.51 -23.84 -9.56
C ALA A 9 2.01 -22.75 -8.60
N ILE A 10 3.16 -22.12 -8.89
CA ILE A 10 3.74 -21.07 -8.04
C ILE A 10 3.06 -19.71 -8.31
N ALA A 11 2.70 -19.43 -9.57
CA ALA A 11 2.00 -18.19 -9.94
C ALA A 11 0.58 -18.08 -9.35
N LEU A 12 -0.09 -19.20 -9.07
CA LEU A 12 -1.45 -19.20 -8.53
C LEU A 12 -1.51 -19.06 -7.00
N ALA A 13 -0.38 -19.26 -6.29
CA ALA A 13 -0.31 -19.09 -4.83
C ALA A 13 -0.09 -17.63 -4.40
N ALA A 14 0.39 -16.77 -5.30
CA ALA A 14 0.66 -15.35 -5.04
C ALA A 14 -0.63 -14.50 -4.90
N LEU A 15 -1.78 -15.00 -5.37
CA LEU A 15 -3.03 -14.25 -5.41
C LEU A 15 -3.83 -14.23 -4.09
N MET A 16 -3.35 -14.93 -3.05
CA MET A 16 -3.92 -14.85 -1.70
C MET A 16 -3.08 -14.01 -0.73
N ALA A 17 -2.11 -13.25 -1.23
CA ALA A 17 -1.32 -12.34 -0.41
C ALA A 17 -2.13 -11.07 -0.12
N GLY A 18 -3.04 -11.15 0.85
CA GLY A 18 -3.68 -9.96 1.42
C GLY A 18 -2.61 -9.00 1.94
N CYS A 19 -2.80 -7.69 1.75
CA CYS A 19 -1.91 -6.67 2.31
C CYS A 19 -1.63 -6.94 3.80
N ALA A 20 -0.47 -6.52 4.31
CA ALA A 20 -0.18 -6.57 5.74
C ALA A 20 -0.57 -5.23 6.41
N PRO A 21 -1.82 -5.07 6.90
CA PRO A 21 -2.28 -3.82 7.47
C PRO A 21 -1.57 -3.49 8.79
N SER A 22 -1.57 -2.21 9.15
CA SER A 22 -1.05 -1.71 10.42
C SER A 22 -2.09 -0.88 11.18
N LEU A 23 -2.10 -1.01 12.51
CA LEU A 23 -2.91 -0.18 13.39
C LEU A 23 -2.42 1.27 13.50
N HIS A 24 -1.14 1.51 13.20
CA HIS A 24 -0.51 2.80 13.38
C HIS A 24 0.00 3.32 12.04
N PRO A 25 0.01 4.66 11.83
CA PRO A 25 0.57 5.23 10.62
C PRO A 25 2.08 5.02 10.57
N LEU A 26 2.64 5.04 9.36
CA LEU A 26 4.08 5.02 9.10
C LEU A 26 4.74 6.39 9.35
N TYR A 27 3.94 7.44 9.64
CA TYR A 27 4.41 8.81 9.78
C TYR A 27 4.04 9.43 11.13
N THR A 28 4.85 10.40 11.52
CA THR A 28 4.47 11.48 12.44
C THR A 28 4.37 12.79 11.65
N VAL A 29 3.85 13.86 12.26
CA VAL A 29 3.64 15.16 11.57
C VAL A 29 4.91 15.70 10.89
N LYS A 30 6.09 15.45 11.44
CA LYS A 30 7.38 15.89 10.87
C LYS A 30 7.78 15.16 9.58
N ASP A 31 7.22 13.98 9.34
CA ASP A 31 7.58 13.13 8.19
C ASP A 31 6.68 13.41 6.99
N VAL A 32 5.53 14.06 7.22
CA VAL A 32 4.52 14.38 6.20
C VAL A 32 5.03 15.45 5.25
N VAL A 33 4.93 15.15 3.96
CA VAL A 33 5.24 16.09 2.88
C VAL A 33 4.05 16.18 1.92
N PHE A 34 3.98 17.25 1.13
CA PHE A 34 2.96 17.39 0.09
C PHE A 34 3.64 17.66 -1.24
N ASP A 35 3.25 16.91 -2.26
CA ASP A 35 3.64 17.12 -3.64
C ASP A 35 2.39 17.29 -4.52
N ARG A 36 2.24 18.48 -5.11
CA ARG A 36 1.11 18.79 -5.99
C ARG A 36 1.13 17.98 -7.27
N SER A 37 2.29 17.52 -7.73
CA SER A 37 2.43 16.75 -8.97
C SER A 37 1.78 15.36 -8.88
N LEU A 38 1.58 14.82 -7.67
CA LEU A 38 0.80 13.59 -7.47
C LEU A 38 -0.69 13.75 -7.70
N VAL A 39 -1.22 14.98 -7.65
CA VAL A 39 -2.64 15.25 -7.94
C VAL A 39 -2.91 14.98 -9.42
N GLY A 40 -3.85 14.09 -9.70
CA GLY A 40 -4.17 13.68 -11.06
C GLY A 40 -4.83 12.31 -11.12
N VAL A 41 -5.06 11.87 -12.35
CA VAL A 41 -5.56 10.53 -12.68
C VAL A 41 -4.38 9.72 -13.21
N TRP A 42 -4.22 8.51 -12.70
CA TRP A 42 -3.10 7.61 -12.95
C TRP A 42 -3.67 6.28 -13.42
N VAL A 43 -3.16 5.74 -14.52
CA VAL A 43 -3.72 4.55 -15.18
C VAL A 43 -2.61 3.51 -15.34
N SER A 44 -2.85 2.32 -14.81
CA SER A 44 -2.08 1.11 -15.11
C SER A 44 -2.79 0.34 -16.22
N ASP A 45 -2.03 -0.30 -17.10
CA ASP A 45 -2.52 -1.20 -18.14
C ASP A 45 -1.62 -2.43 -18.09
N ASP A 46 -2.19 -3.55 -17.65
CA ASP A 46 -1.48 -4.82 -17.49
C ASP A 46 -1.22 -5.52 -18.84
N GLY A 47 -1.82 -5.03 -19.93
CA GLY A 47 -1.72 -5.58 -21.27
C GLY A 47 -2.81 -6.63 -21.57
N ASP A 48 -3.62 -6.98 -20.57
CA ASP A 48 -4.75 -7.91 -20.61
C ASP A 48 -6.03 -7.20 -21.06
N GLY A 49 -6.02 -5.88 -21.05
CA GLY A 49 -7.18 -5.02 -21.24
C GLY A 49 -7.85 -4.60 -19.93
N HIS A 50 -7.33 -5.01 -18.77
CA HIS A 50 -7.74 -4.48 -17.48
C HIS A 50 -7.00 -3.16 -17.21
N LYS A 51 -7.73 -2.19 -16.66
CA LYS A 51 -7.18 -0.87 -16.38
C LYS A 51 -7.50 -0.46 -14.96
N ASP A 52 -6.46 -0.35 -14.15
CA ASP A 52 -6.58 0.19 -12.82
C ASP A 52 -6.35 1.70 -12.86
N THR A 53 -7.37 2.44 -12.40
CA THR A 53 -7.35 3.90 -12.38
C THR A 53 -7.31 4.42 -10.96
N TRP A 54 -6.27 5.20 -10.66
CA TRP A 54 -6.07 5.84 -9.37
C TRP A 54 -6.22 7.35 -9.53
N THR A 55 -7.21 7.92 -8.85
CA THR A 55 -7.43 9.36 -8.82
C THR A 55 -6.98 9.93 -7.48
N LEU A 56 -5.96 10.77 -7.48
CA LEU A 56 -5.51 11.51 -6.30
C LEU A 56 -5.95 12.97 -6.38
N THR A 57 -6.67 13.42 -5.36
CA THR A 57 -7.07 14.81 -5.18
C THR A 57 -6.52 15.36 -3.87
N LYS A 58 -6.26 16.66 -3.81
CA LYS A 58 -5.85 17.28 -2.54
C LYS A 58 -6.98 17.20 -1.52
N SER A 59 -6.66 16.72 -0.32
CA SER A 59 -7.53 16.77 0.86
C SER A 59 -6.86 17.62 1.95
N GLY A 60 -7.60 17.98 3.01
CA GLY A 60 -7.19 18.95 4.04
C GLY A 60 -5.70 18.89 4.46
N GLY A 61 -5.10 20.06 4.71
CA GLY A 61 -3.67 20.16 5.03
C GLY A 61 -2.77 19.64 3.91
N ASN A 62 -1.97 18.62 4.24
CA ASN A 62 -1.02 17.94 3.35
C ASN A 62 -1.51 16.53 2.92
N GLY A 63 -2.80 16.25 3.07
CA GLY A 63 -3.39 14.94 2.72
C GLY A 63 -3.90 14.85 1.28
N TYR A 64 -4.26 13.64 0.90
CA TYR A 64 -4.88 13.29 -0.37
C TYR A 64 -6.16 12.50 -0.12
N SER A 65 -7.17 12.72 -0.97
CA SER A 65 -8.24 11.74 -1.15
C SER A 65 -7.92 10.92 -2.39
N MET A 66 -7.95 9.61 -2.25
CA MET A 66 -7.60 8.65 -3.29
C MET A 66 -8.81 7.80 -3.63
N VAL A 67 -9.07 7.63 -4.92
CA VAL A 67 -10.10 6.72 -5.44
C VAL A 67 -9.42 5.72 -6.35
N SER A 68 -9.54 4.44 -6.03
CA SER A 68 -9.14 3.34 -6.89
C SER A 68 -10.38 2.82 -7.60
N ALA A 69 -10.36 2.81 -8.92
CA ALA A 69 -11.41 2.21 -9.74
C ALA A 69 -10.77 1.14 -10.62
N ASP A 70 -11.25 -0.09 -10.45
CA ASP A 70 -11.06 -1.22 -11.35
C ASP A 70 -12.37 -1.45 -12.13
N ASP A 71 -12.55 -2.62 -12.75
CA ASP A 71 -13.81 -3.01 -13.42
C ASP A 71 -15.02 -3.12 -12.44
N GLY A 72 -14.84 -2.83 -11.15
CA GLY A 72 -15.83 -2.90 -10.08
C GLY A 72 -16.19 -1.56 -9.41
N GLU A 73 -16.67 -1.63 -8.17
CA GLU A 73 -17.08 -0.46 -7.39
C GLU A 73 -15.86 0.33 -6.90
N PRO A 74 -15.81 1.66 -7.10
CA PRO A 74 -14.66 2.45 -6.70
C PRO A 74 -14.39 2.39 -5.19
N ALA A 75 -13.17 1.98 -4.83
CA ALA A 75 -12.67 2.01 -3.46
C ALA A 75 -12.13 3.41 -3.12
N ARG A 76 -12.46 3.92 -1.94
CA ARG A 76 -12.08 5.27 -1.49
C ARG A 76 -11.12 5.18 -0.30
N PHE A 77 -10.12 6.04 -0.32
CA PHE A 77 -9.06 6.10 0.68
C PHE A 77 -8.70 7.53 1.03
N GLU A 78 -8.18 7.69 2.24
CA GLU A 78 -7.36 8.82 2.66
C GLU A 78 -5.90 8.42 2.47
N ALA A 79 -5.08 9.30 1.89
CA ALA A 79 -3.67 9.04 1.68
C ALA A 79 -2.80 10.18 2.20
N THR A 80 -1.66 9.85 2.79
CA THR A 80 -0.67 10.80 3.29
C THR A 80 0.68 10.48 2.70
N LEU A 81 1.30 11.46 2.03
CA LEU A 81 2.66 11.34 1.52
C LEU A 81 3.65 11.64 2.65
N LEU A 82 4.66 10.79 2.79
CA LEU A 82 5.71 10.95 3.80
C LEU A 82 7.10 10.68 3.21
N ARG A 83 8.13 11.23 3.86
CA ARG A 83 9.53 10.98 3.53
C ARG A 83 10.27 10.36 4.69
N LEU A 84 10.87 9.18 4.48
CA LEU A 84 11.74 8.50 5.44
C LEU A 84 13.06 8.17 4.76
N ASN A 85 14.19 8.52 5.39
CA ASN A 85 15.54 8.29 4.87
C ASN A 85 15.73 8.68 3.38
N GLY A 86 15.17 9.82 2.98
CA GLY A 86 15.25 10.33 1.62
C GLY A 86 14.24 9.71 0.63
N GLN A 87 13.62 8.59 0.97
CA GLN A 87 12.65 7.88 0.13
C GLN A 87 11.22 8.34 0.40
N LEU A 88 10.35 8.22 -0.62
CA LEU A 88 8.94 8.57 -0.53
C LEU A 88 8.08 7.32 -0.29
N TYR A 89 7.11 7.49 0.59
CA TYR A 89 6.10 6.49 0.87
C TYR A 89 4.73 7.15 0.92
N MET A 90 3.70 6.36 0.62
CA MET A 90 2.31 6.73 0.81
C MET A 90 1.73 5.83 1.90
N ASP A 91 1.20 6.47 2.93
CA ASP A 91 0.38 5.83 3.95
C ASP A 91 -1.08 5.96 3.52
N ILE A 92 -1.74 4.82 3.33
CA ILE A 92 -3.08 4.69 2.77
C ILE A 92 -4.01 4.12 3.84
N LEU A 93 -5.12 4.80 4.07
CA LEU A 93 -6.16 4.41 5.02
C LEU A 93 -7.49 4.34 4.28
N PRO A 94 -8.30 3.28 4.43
CA PRO A 94 -9.65 3.27 3.86
C PRO A 94 -10.44 4.49 4.29
N ALA A 95 -11.25 5.08 3.39
CA ALA A 95 -12.24 6.06 3.81
C ALA A 95 -13.27 5.40 4.74
N GLU A 96 -14.04 6.19 5.48
CA GLU A 96 -15.11 5.62 6.31
C GLU A 96 -16.07 4.79 5.45
N ALA A 97 -16.32 3.55 5.88
CA ALA A 97 -17.22 2.66 5.18
C ALA A 97 -18.66 3.22 5.22
N PRO A 98 -19.42 3.18 4.11
CA PRO A 98 -20.78 3.70 4.03
C PRO A 98 -21.78 2.74 4.71
N VAL A 99 -21.61 2.52 6.00
CA VAL A 99 -22.45 1.63 6.82
C VAL A 99 -23.53 2.46 7.53
N ASP A 100 -24.79 2.17 7.23
CA ASP A 100 -25.99 2.85 7.77
C ASP A 100 -26.42 2.34 9.17
N ASN A 101 -25.51 1.71 9.90
CA ASN A 101 -25.75 1.21 11.25
C ASN A 101 -24.59 1.59 12.19
N ASP A 102 -24.88 2.45 13.16
CA ASP A 102 -23.87 3.00 14.07
C ASP A 102 -23.18 1.94 14.94
N LEU A 103 -23.93 0.94 15.41
CA LEU A 103 -23.36 -0.12 16.24
C LEU A 103 -22.36 -0.96 15.44
N TYR A 104 -22.74 -1.37 14.22
CA TYR A 104 -21.85 -2.10 13.34
C TYR A 104 -20.64 -1.26 12.94
N ARG A 105 -20.84 0.02 12.60
CA ARG A 105 -19.76 0.96 12.27
C ARG A 105 -18.77 1.14 13.42
N SER A 106 -19.25 1.14 14.67
CA SER A 106 -18.41 1.31 15.87
C SER A 106 -17.44 0.16 16.15
N VAL A 107 -17.65 -1.01 15.54
CA VAL A 107 -16.78 -2.19 15.68
C VAL A 107 -15.88 -2.41 14.46
N LEU A 108 -15.95 -1.54 13.44
CA LEU A 108 -15.04 -1.57 12.30
C LEU A 108 -13.75 -0.82 12.62
N ILE A 109 -12.62 -1.49 12.41
CA ILE A 109 -11.28 -0.90 12.56
C ILE A 109 -10.73 -0.64 11.17
N ARG A 110 -10.41 0.62 10.88
CA ARG A 110 -9.62 0.99 9.70
C ARG A 110 -8.14 0.77 10.01
N ALA A 111 -7.42 0.22 9.05
CA ALA A 111 -5.99 -0.05 9.21
C ALA A 111 -5.22 0.52 8.03
N HIS A 112 -3.98 0.93 8.31
CA HIS A 112 -3.08 1.55 7.35
C HIS A 112 -2.39 0.51 6.48
N THR A 113 -2.21 0.83 5.20
CA THR A 113 -1.33 0.12 4.28
C THR A 113 -0.29 1.09 3.74
N PHE A 114 0.89 0.58 3.40
CA PHE A 114 2.02 1.42 3.01
C PHE A 114 2.49 1.05 1.61
N ALA A 115 2.68 2.06 0.78
CA ALA A 115 3.31 1.95 -0.52
C ALA A 115 4.64 2.71 -0.55
N LYS A 116 5.71 2.12 -1.06
CA LYS A 116 6.88 2.88 -1.52
C LYS A 116 6.53 3.46 -2.88
N ILE A 117 6.84 4.73 -3.10
CA ILE A 117 6.50 5.40 -4.36
C ILE A 117 7.69 6.15 -4.96
N SER A 118 7.68 6.30 -6.28
CA SER A 118 8.47 7.29 -7.00
C SER A 118 7.61 7.97 -8.04
N LEU A 119 7.94 9.23 -8.34
CA LEU A 119 7.30 9.98 -9.40
C LEU A 119 8.38 10.55 -10.31
N GLU A 120 8.33 10.15 -11.57
CA GLU A 120 9.22 10.60 -12.63
C GLU A 120 8.37 11.09 -13.80
N ASP A 121 8.36 12.40 -14.03
CA ASP A 121 7.51 13.08 -15.01
C ASP A 121 6.02 12.71 -14.85
N ASP A 122 5.48 11.97 -15.82
CA ASP A 122 4.10 11.49 -15.87
C ASP A 122 3.97 10.00 -15.52
N VAL A 123 4.97 9.43 -14.83
CA VAL A 123 4.94 8.05 -14.35
C VAL A 123 5.02 8.00 -12.83
N LEU A 124 3.93 7.57 -12.22
CA LEU A 124 3.87 7.21 -10.80
C LEU A 124 4.19 5.72 -10.69
N SER A 125 5.25 5.38 -9.96
CA SER A 125 5.57 3.99 -9.65
C SER A 125 5.26 3.71 -8.19
N MET A 126 4.59 2.60 -7.91
CA MET A 126 4.13 2.22 -6.57
C MET A 126 4.38 0.74 -6.30
N ALA A 127 4.84 0.43 -5.10
CA ALA A 127 4.95 -0.93 -4.61
C ALA A 127 4.35 -0.99 -3.21
N LEU A 128 3.33 -1.83 -3.01
CA LEU A 128 2.81 -2.15 -1.68
C LEU A 128 3.81 -3.02 -0.90
N MET A 129 3.72 -2.98 0.43
CA MET A 129 4.47 -3.88 1.28
C MET A 129 4.08 -5.33 0.99
N ASP A 130 5.07 -6.19 0.74
CA ASP A 130 4.85 -7.58 0.39
C ASP A 130 4.65 -8.43 1.66
N PRO A 131 3.49 -9.08 1.84
CA PRO A 131 3.18 -9.88 3.03
C PRO A 131 4.13 -11.06 3.23
N GLU A 132 4.57 -11.71 2.14
CA GLU A 132 5.52 -12.84 2.22
C GLU A 132 6.88 -12.37 2.70
N SER A 133 7.32 -11.21 2.19
CA SER A 133 8.52 -10.53 2.64
C SER A 133 8.46 -10.12 4.09
N LEU A 134 7.36 -9.51 4.54
CA LEU A 134 7.16 -9.17 5.94
C LEU A 134 7.28 -10.42 6.83
N LYS A 135 6.63 -11.52 6.44
CA LYS A 135 6.70 -12.79 7.17
C LYS A 135 8.15 -13.30 7.24
N ARG A 136 8.85 -13.39 6.10
CA ARG A 136 10.25 -13.84 6.04
C ARG A 136 11.18 -13.00 6.93
N LEU A 137 10.99 -11.68 6.93
CA LEU A 137 11.81 -10.74 7.71
C LEU A 137 11.52 -10.80 9.22
N THR A 138 10.37 -11.34 9.64
CA THR A 138 9.93 -11.36 11.04
C THR A 138 9.94 -12.76 11.66
N GLU A 139 10.13 -13.82 10.87
CA GLU A 139 10.34 -15.20 11.34
C GLU A 139 11.69 -15.42 12.06
N GLY A 140 12.71 -14.63 11.72
CA GLY A 140 14.00 -14.64 12.41
C GLY A 140 13.99 -13.72 13.63
N LYS A 141 14.14 -14.27 14.84
CA LYS A 141 14.09 -13.60 16.18
C LYS A 141 14.89 -12.29 16.38
N SER A 142 15.60 -11.78 15.38
CA SER A 142 16.46 -10.60 15.46
C SER A 142 15.76 -9.26 15.20
N SER A 143 14.52 -9.25 14.72
CA SER A 143 13.72 -8.03 14.52
C SER A 143 12.24 -8.36 14.69
N ILE A 144 11.74 -8.29 15.92
CA ILE A 144 10.33 -8.53 16.20
C ILE A 144 9.60 -7.23 15.85
N LEU A 145 8.98 -7.16 14.67
CA LEU A 145 7.93 -6.17 14.42
C LEU A 145 6.67 -6.67 15.15
N PRO A 146 6.11 -5.94 16.13
CA PRO A 146 4.91 -6.38 16.83
C PRO A 146 3.74 -6.62 15.87
N GLN A 147 3.11 -7.79 16.00
CA GLN A 147 2.04 -8.27 15.14
C GLN A 147 1.02 -9.10 15.95
N ALA A 148 -0.24 -9.07 15.52
CA ALA A 148 -1.31 -9.94 15.98
C ALA A 148 -1.75 -10.88 14.85
N LYS A 149 -2.10 -12.12 15.21
CA LYS A 149 -2.72 -13.07 14.28
C LYS A 149 -4.24 -12.87 14.31
N LEU A 150 -4.85 -12.83 13.14
CA LEU A 150 -6.30 -12.74 12.97
C LEU A 150 -6.91 -14.15 12.87
N GLU A 151 -8.23 -14.26 13.07
CA GLU A 151 -8.94 -15.55 13.06
C GLU A 151 -8.93 -16.23 11.68
N ASP A 152 -8.90 -15.43 10.61
CA ASP A 152 -8.81 -15.88 9.23
C ASP A 152 -7.39 -16.30 8.82
N GLY A 153 -6.43 -16.25 9.75
CA GLY A 153 -5.02 -16.55 9.48
C GLY A 153 -4.22 -15.36 8.95
N GLY A 154 -4.85 -14.19 8.78
CA GLY A 154 -4.19 -12.94 8.45
C GLY A 154 -3.31 -12.40 9.58
N VAL A 155 -2.57 -11.34 9.28
CA VAL A 155 -1.68 -10.66 10.22
C VAL A 155 -2.04 -9.18 10.26
N LEU A 156 -2.07 -8.62 11.48
CA LEU A 156 -2.21 -7.19 11.73
C LEU A 156 -0.96 -6.68 12.43
N ILE A 157 -0.29 -5.69 11.85
CA ILE A 157 0.88 -5.07 12.47
C ILE A 157 0.40 -4.14 13.59
N THR A 158 0.88 -4.42 14.80
CA THR A 158 0.56 -3.65 16.02
C THR A 158 1.73 -2.80 16.50
N ALA A 159 2.83 -2.81 15.76
CA ALA A 159 4.03 -2.00 15.99
C ALA A 159 3.67 -0.51 16.06
N SER A 160 4.27 0.20 17.00
CA SER A 160 4.17 1.67 17.06
C SER A 160 4.74 2.31 15.79
N THR A 161 4.33 3.54 15.48
CA THR A 161 4.90 4.33 14.37
C THR A 161 6.44 4.37 14.39
N LYS A 162 7.04 4.46 15.59
CA LYS A 162 8.51 4.45 15.72
C LYS A 162 9.12 3.13 15.27
N GLU A 163 8.59 2.00 15.74
CA GLU A 163 9.06 0.67 15.36
C GLU A 163 8.83 0.40 13.86
N LEU A 164 7.70 0.86 13.31
CA LEU A 164 7.42 0.81 11.87
C LEU A 164 8.47 1.57 11.06
N GLN A 165 8.77 2.82 11.45
CA GLN A 165 9.77 3.64 10.78
C GLN A 165 11.16 3.00 10.83
N GLU A 166 11.56 2.45 11.98
CA GLU A 166 12.83 1.73 12.13
C GLU A 166 12.89 0.49 11.24
N PHE A 167 11.80 -0.29 11.20
CA PHE A 167 11.70 -1.50 10.37
C PHE A 167 11.72 -1.19 8.88
N VAL A 168 10.89 -0.27 8.40
CA VAL A 168 10.85 0.15 7.00
C VAL A 168 12.19 0.76 6.57
N SER A 169 12.78 1.60 7.42
CA SER A 169 14.11 2.18 7.16
C SER A 169 15.20 1.12 6.97
N LYS A 170 15.12 0.04 7.76
CA LYS A 170 16.12 -1.05 7.72
C LYS A 170 15.98 -1.96 6.50
N HIS A 171 14.76 -2.15 6.00
CA HIS A 171 14.42 -3.17 5.00
C HIS A 171 13.91 -2.62 3.67
N SER A 172 13.92 -1.30 3.47
CA SER A 172 13.50 -0.68 2.20
C SER A 172 14.63 -0.52 1.19
N ASP A 173 15.87 -0.41 1.66
CA ASP A 173 17.06 -0.22 0.82
C ASP A 173 17.58 -1.51 0.18
N ASP A 174 17.33 -2.66 0.83
CA ASP A 174 17.71 -3.97 0.30
C ASP A 174 16.71 -4.51 -0.74
N GLY A 175 15.63 -3.76 -1.00
CA GLY A 175 14.57 -4.13 -1.94
C GLY A 175 13.75 -5.34 -1.50
N THR A 176 13.84 -5.75 -0.22
CA THR A 176 13.25 -7.01 0.24
C THR A 176 11.90 -6.87 0.92
N LEU A 177 11.45 -5.66 1.27
CA LEU A 177 10.18 -5.44 1.99
C LEU A 177 8.97 -5.14 1.10
N PHE A 178 9.18 -4.42 0.00
CA PHE A 178 8.12 -4.01 -0.92
C PHE A 178 8.13 -4.92 -2.14
N GLY A 179 6.96 -5.09 -2.76
CA GLY A 179 6.82 -5.84 -4.01
C GLY A 179 7.47 -5.13 -5.20
N GLU A 180 7.17 -5.63 -6.40
CA GLU A 180 7.58 -4.97 -7.64
C GLU A 180 6.87 -3.62 -7.80
N MET A 181 7.58 -2.65 -8.40
CA MET A 181 7.04 -1.32 -8.67
C MET A 181 6.10 -1.38 -9.87
N GLU A 182 4.81 -1.34 -9.59
CA GLU A 182 3.79 -1.14 -10.61
C GLU A 182 3.85 0.30 -11.13
N ARG A 183 3.67 0.48 -12.44
CA ARG A 183 3.82 1.76 -13.13
C ARG A 183 2.47 2.26 -13.62
N PHE A 184 2.07 3.42 -13.13
CA PHE A 184 0.88 4.14 -13.56
C PHE A 184 1.28 5.33 -14.42
N GLN A 185 0.70 5.42 -15.61
CA GLN A 185 0.85 6.55 -16.50
C GLN A 185 -0.19 7.62 -16.16
N ARG A 186 0.21 8.89 -16.07
CA ARG A 186 -0.75 9.99 -15.91
C ARG A 186 -1.71 10.00 -17.11
N ALA A 187 -3.02 9.98 -16.82
CA ALA A 187 -4.02 10.22 -17.84
C ALA A 187 -3.81 11.62 -18.42
N ARG A 188 -3.80 11.72 -19.75
CA ARG A 188 -3.79 13.03 -20.40
C ARG A 188 -5.13 13.70 -20.11
N ALA A 189 -5.11 14.97 -19.77
CA ALA A 189 -6.34 15.75 -19.80
C ALA A 189 -6.84 15.72 -21.24
N ASP A 190 -7.99 15.08 -21.47
CA ASP A 190 -8.70 15.20 -22.74
C ASP A 190 -8.89 16.71 -23.00
N GLN A 191 -8.37 17.19 -24.13
CA GLN A 191 -8.59 18.56 -24.61
C GLN A 191 -10.00 18.71 -25.17
#